data_AF-A0A1I2C1H4-F1
#
_entry.id   AF-A0A1I2C1H4-F1
#
_cell.length_a   1.000
_cell.length_b   1.000
_cell.length_c   1.000
_cell.angle_alpha   90.00
_cell.angle_beta   90.00
_cell.angle_gamma   90.00
#
_symmetry.space_group_name_H-M   'P 1'
#
loop_
_entity.id
_entity.type
_entity.pdbx_description
1 polymer ?
#
loop_
_entity_poly.entity_id
_entity_poly.type
_entity_poly.pdbx_seq_one_letter_code
_entity_poly.pdbx_strand_id
1 'polypeptide(L)' 'MLVQQLLLGRTEGLSGPQLAAFLSGWTSVLELLRRPELCVPDAAPEVQEALRSLAEQIERAQAEILSDDDDSDL' A
#
# COMPACT_ATOMS: atom_id res chain seq x y z
N MET A 1 3.16 -15.31 -0.91
CA MET A 1 4.02 -15.50 0.27
C MET A 1 5.34 -14.70 0.26
N LEU A 2 5.94 -14.33 -0.89
CA LEU A 2 7.19 -13.54 -0.90
C LEU A 2 7.03 -12.13 -0.28
N VAL A 3 5.96 -11.42 -0.61
CA VAL A 3 5.68 -10.08 -0.07
C VAL A 3 5.56 -10.11 1.45
N GLN A 4 4.82 -11.08 1.99
CA GLN A 4 4.67 -11.26 3.44
C GLN A 4 6.01 -11.52 4.13
N GLN A 5 6.89 -12.36 3.54
CA GLN A 5 8.23 -12.61 4.07
C GLN A 5 9.12 -11.35 4.05
N LEU A 6 9.03 -10.55 2.97
CA LEU A 6 9.74 -9.27 2.88
C LEU A 6 9.25 -8.23 3.89
N LEU A 7 7.94 -8.21 4.17
CA LEU A 7 7.36 -7.34 5.20
C LEU A 7 7.79 -7.80 6.60
N LEU A 8 7.66 -9.10 6.90
CA LEU A 8 8.06 -9.68 8.18
C LEU A 8 9.54 -9.41 8.50
N GLY A 9 10.44 -9.60 7.53
CA GLY A 9 11.86 -9.30 7.72
C GLY A 9 12.15 -7.81 7.91
N ARG A 10 11.32 -6.91 7.36
CA ARG A 10 11.44 -5.45 7.56
C ARG A 10 10.86 -4.96 8.88
N THR A 11 9.90 -5.70 9.44
CA THR A 11 9.23 -5.33 10.69
C THR A 11 9.74 -6.09 11.90
N GLU A 12 10.66 -7.05 11.71
CA GLU A 12 11.29 -7.80 12.78
C GLU A 12 12.00 -6.86 13.78
N GLY A 13 11.70 -7.03 15.06
CA GLY A 13 12.28 -6.23 16.13
C GLY A 13 11.73 -4.79 16.27
N LEU A 14 10.77 -4.38 15.43
CA LEU A 14 10.10 -3.09 15.61
C LEU A 14 9.17 -3.14 16.83
N SER A 15 9.24 -2.11 17.67
CA SER A 15 8.23 -1.87 18.71
C SER A 15 6.87 -1.53 18.08
N GLY A 16 5.79 -1.65 18.87
CA GLY A 16 4.43 -1.30 18.43
C GLY A 16 4.31 0.07 17.73
N PRO A 17 4.85 1.17 18.30
CA PRO A 17 4.84 2.48 17.65
C PRO A 17 5.64 2.53 16.34
N GLN A 18 6.78 1.83 16.27
CA GLN A 18 7.59 1.77 15.04
C GLN A 18 6.89 0.98 13.94
N LEU A 19 6.21 -0.11 14.30
CA LEU A 19 5.39 -0.88 13.37
C LEU A 19 4.22 -0.05 12.84
N ALA A 20 3.52 0.69 13.71
CA ALA A 20 2.44 1.58 13.31
C ALA A 20 2.93 2.67 12.36
N ALA A 21 4.08 3.29 12.64
CA ALA A 21 4.70 4.28 11.75
C ALA A 21 5.13 3.66 10.40
N PHE A 22 5.65 2.43 10.41
CA PHE A 22 6.01 1.71 9.19
C PHE A 22 4.77 1.47 8.31
N LEU A 23 3.69 0.92 8.87
CA LEU A 23 2.43 0.67 8.16
C LEU A 23 1.82 1.98 7.64
N SER A 24 1.79 3.03 8.46
CA SER A 24 1.31 4.35 8.06
C SER A 24 2.11 4.92 6.88
N GLY A 25 3.43 4.71 6.85
CA GLY A 25 4.27 5.15 5.73
C GLY A 25 3.88 4.51 4.39
N TRP A 26 3.45 3.25 4.39
CA TRP A 26 2.97 2.58 3.17
C TRP A 26 1.65 3.13 2.68
N THR A 27 0.71 3.41 3.60
CA THR A 27 -0.55 4.08 3.27
C THR A 27 -0.30 5.45 2.66
N SER A 28 0.59 6.25 3.26
CA SER A 28 0.96 7.57 2.71
C SER A 28 1.62 7.49 1.35
N VAL A 29 2.45 6.47 1.09
CA VAL A 29 3.04 6.25 -0.25
C VAL A 29 1.96 5.90 -1.28
N LEU A 30 0.99 5.05 -0.94
CA LEU A 30 -0.11 4.73 -1.84
C LEU A 30 -0.96 5.96 -2.17
N GLU A 31 -1.29 6.78 -1.16
CA GLU A 31 -1.99 8.06 -1.35
C GLU A 31 -1.22 9.01 -2.28
N LEU A 32 0.10 9.07 -2.15
CA LEU A 32 0.96 9.85 -3.04
C LEU A 32 0.95 9.31 -4.48
N LEU A 33 0.96 7.99 -4.66
CA LEU A 33 0.91 7.36 -5.98
C LEU A 33 -0.43 7.56 -6.71
N ARG A 34 -1.51 7.90 -6.00
CA ARG A 34 -2.77 8.37 -6.62
C ARG A 34 -2.66 9.75 -7.25
N ARG A 35 -1.61 10.50 -6.91
CA ARG A 35 -1.31 11.83 -7.43
C ARG A 35 0.05 11.81 -8.12
N PRO A 36 0.22 10.99 -9.17
CA PRO A 36 1.51 10.83 -9.84
C PRO A 36 2.04 12.15 -10.39
N GLU A 37 1.16 13.10 -10.74
CA GLU A 37 1.52 14.46 -11.15
C GLU A 37 2.30 15.25 -10.07
N LEU A 38 2.17 14.89 -8.79
CA LEU A 38 2.91 15.52 -7.69
C LEU A 38 4.23 14.81 -7.38
N CYS A 39 4.30 13.50 -7.66
CA CYS A 39 5.48 12.68 -7.34
C CYS A 39 6.49 12.63 -8.49
N VAL A 40 5.98 12.61 -9.72
CA VAL A 40 6.75 12.47 -10.96
C VAL A 40 6.13 13.37 -12.04
N PRO A 41 6.20 14.71 -11.86
CA PRO A 41 5.50 15.67 -12.71
C PRO A 41 5.87 15.57 -14.20
N ASP A 42 7.12 15.20 -14.50
CA ASP A 42 7.64 15.11 -15.86
C ASP A 42 7.48 13.72 -16.49
N ALA A 43 6.84 12.77 -15.80
CA ALA A 43 6.56 11.45 -16.35
C ALA A 43 5.56 11.54 -17.51
N ALA A 44 5.73 10.66 -18.50
CA ALA A 44 4.79 10.56 -19.60
C ALA A 44 3.36 10.26 -19.10
N PRO A 45 2.30 10.76 -19.76
CA PRO A 45 0.92 10.57 -19.31
C PRO A 45 0.55 9.10 -19.07
N GLU A 46 1.07 8.18 -19.90
CA GLU A 46 0.83 6.74 -19.80
C GLU A 46 1.41 6.17 -18.49
N VAL A 47 2.54 6.70 -18.03
CA VAL A 47 3.17 6.28 -16.77
C VAL A 47 2.36 6.81 -15.58
N GLN A 48 1.90 8.06 -15.65
CA GLN A 48 1.04 8.63 -14.62
C GLN A 48 -0.26 7.82 -14.48
N GLU A 49 -0.89 7.46 -15.60
CA GLU A 49 -2.10 6.63 -15.58
C GLU A 49 -1.83 5.22 -15.05
N ALA A 50 -0.72 4.59 -15.45
CA ALA A 50 -0.34 3.28 -14.94
C ALA A 50 -0.11 3.29 -13.42
N LEU A 51 0.51 4.34 -12.88
CA LEU A 51 0.70 4.50 -11.43
C LEU A 51 -0.63 4.66 -10.68
N ARG A 52 -1.54 5.48 -11.23
CA ARG A 52 -2.89 5.68 -10.66
C ARG A 52 -3.66 4.35 -10.63
N SER A 53 -3.68 3.64 -11.76
CA SER A 53 -4.33 2.34 -11.88
C SER A 53 -3.74 1.28 -10.95
N LEU A 54 -2.42 1.27 -10.77
CA LEU A 54 -1.75 0.37 -9.83
C LEU A 54 -2.16 0.65 -8.38
N ALA A 55 -2.18 1.92 -7.97
CA ALA A 55 -2.60 2.31 -6.62
C ALA A 55 -4.04 1.85 -6.33
N GLU A 56 -4.97 2.06 -7.27
CA GLU A 56 -6.36 1.63 -7.14
C GLU A 56 -6.51 0.10 -7.04
N GLN A 57 -5.73 -0.65 -7.80
CA GLN A 57 -5.74 -2.12 -7.73
C GLN A 57 -5.24 -2.64 -6.37
N ILE A 58 -4.20 -2.01 -5.82
CA ILE A 58 -3.68 -2.36 -4.49
C ILE A 58 -4.71 -2.06 -3.41
N GLU A 59 -5.36 -0.89 -3.46
CA GLU A 59 -6.41 -0.53 -2.50
C GLU A 59 -7.61 -1.49 -2.56
N ARG A 60 -8.04 -1.87 -3.76
CA ARG A 60 -9.14 -2.84 -3.92
C ARG A 60 -8.78 -4.19 -3.30
N ALA A 61 -7.57 -4.68 -3.58
CA ALA A 61 -7.10 -5.94 -3.00
C ALA A 61 -6.99 -5.87 -1.46
N GLN A 62 -6.61 -4.72 -0.90
CA GLN A 62 -6.61 -4.51 0.55
C GLN A 62 -8.02 -4.52 1.13
N ALA A 63 -8.97 -3.84 0.47
CA ALA A 63 -10.36 -3.80 0.89
C ALA A 63 -11.02 -5.19 0.86
N GLU A 64 -10.75 -5.99 -0.18
CA GLU A 64 -11.25 -7.37 -0.30
C GLU A 64 -10.76 -8.26 0.86
N ILE A 65 -9.47 -8.18 1.21
CA ILE A 65 -8.91 -8.95 2.33
C ILE A 65 -9.54 -8.52 3.67
N LEU A 66 -9.69 -7.22 3.90
CA LEU A 66 -10.29 -6.70 5.14
C LEU A 66 -11.79 -7.05 5.24
N SER A 67 -12.51 -7.08 4.11
CA SER A 67 -13.92 -7.49 4.11
C SER A 67 -14.11 -9.00 4.33
N ASP A 68 -13.18 -9.83 3.87
CA ASP A 68 -13.22 -11.29 4.08
C ASP A 68 -12.97 -11.68 5.55
N ASP A 69 -12.17 -10.89 6.29
CA ASP A 69 -11.94 -11.10 7.73
C ASP A 69 -13.19 -10.75 8.58
N ASP A 70 -13.98 -9.75 8.19
CA ASP A 70 -15.20 -9.32 8.91
C ASP A 70 -16.36 -10.35 8.81
N ASP A 71 -16.41 -11.16 7.74
CA ASP A 71 -17.44 -12.20 7.55
C ASP A 71 -17.12 -13.52 8.31
N SER A 72 -15.90 -13.67 8.84
CA SER A 72 -15.45 -14.89 9.53
C SER A 72 -15.78 -14.93 11.04
N ASP A 73 -16.37 -13.85 11.58
CA ASP A 73 -16.72 -13.70 13.00
C ASP A 73 -18.25 -13.85 13.30
N LEU A 74 -19.04 -14.43 12.37
CA LEU A 74 -20.48 -14.70 12.54
C LEU A 74 -20.84 -16.18 12.78
#